data_AF-A0A8K0A4P1-F1
#
_entry.id   AF-A0A8K0A4P1-F1
#
_cell.length_a   1.000
_cell.length_b   1.000
_cell.length_c   1.000
_cell.angle_alpha   90.00
_cell.angle_beta   90.00
_cell.angle_gamma   90.00
#
_symmetry.space_group_name_H-M   'P 1'
#
loop_
_entity.id
_entity.type
_entity.pdbx_description
1 polymer ?
#
loop_
_entity_poly.entity_id
_entity_poly.type
_entity_poly.pdbx_seq_one_letter_code
_entity_poly.pdbx_strand_id
1 'polypeptide(L)'
;MKRRELETNYENGETNIELPKGYNDRRTLKQRESIVDVQCAIFIQSLGGFSEKTMTFDMQFFRVCEWEDDRLANLTDELMFLSEDVKIWKPPVHMVSLAEADVVQLHPTMLTPTGQVIVRHE
;
A
#
# COMPACT_ATOMS: atom_id res chain seq x y z
N MET A 1 -23.84 -3.69 -21.89
CA MET A 1 -22.78 -3.63 -20.85
C MET A 1 -23.50 -3.50 -19.52
N LYS A 2 -23.43 -4.50 -18.63
CA LYS A 2 -24.15 -4.48 -17.34
C LYS A 2 -23.26 -3.78 -16.31
N ARG A 3 -23.73 -2.68 -15.72
CA ARG A 3 -23.15 -2.07 -14.51
C ARG A 3 -23.12 -3.12 -13.40
N ARG A 4 -21.97 -3.32 -12.77
CA ARG A 4 -21.86 -4.07 -11.51
C ARG A 4 -21.93 -3.07 -10.38
N GLU A 5 -22.82 -3.32 -9.42
CA GLU A 5 -23.02 -2.48 -8.25
C GLU A 5 -21.87 -2.77 -7.25
N LEU A 6 -21.18 -1.71 -6.82
CA LEU A 6 -20.18 -1.76 -5.76
C LEU A 6 -20.92 -1.74 -4.43
N GLU A 7 -20.75 -2.77 -3.60
CA GLU A 7 -21.30 -2.78 -2.25
C GLU A 7 -20.35 -2.00 -1.33
N THR A 8 -20.75 -0.77 -0.98
CA THR A 8 -20.00 0.08 -0.05
C THR A 8 -20.53 -0.18 1.36
N ASN A 9 -19.70 -0.75 2.24
CA ASN A 9 -20.05 -0.86 3.66
C ASN A 9 -19.69 0.45 4.37
N TYR A 10 -20.71 1.30 4.55
CA TYR A 10 -20.60 2.66 5.10
C TYR A 10 -20.16 2.73 6.57
N GLU A 11 -19.94 1.61 7.27
CA GLU A 11 -19.52 1.65 8.67
C GLU A 11 -18.05 2.04 8.86
N ASN A 12 -17.17 1.78 7.87
CA ASN A 12 -15.73 2.08 7.95
C ASN A 12 -15.17 2.90 6.76
N GLY A 13 -15.98 3.23 5.76
CA GLY A 13 -15.51 3.92 4.53
C GLY A 13 -14.67 3.05 3.58
N GLU A 14 -14.49 1.76 3.92
CA GLU A 14 -13.82 0.77 3.09
C GLU A 14 -14.80 0.08 2.14
N THR A 15 -14.35 -0.18 0.92
CA THR A 15 -15.16 -0.81 -0.13
C THR A 15 -14.61 -2.19 -0.45
N ASN A 16 -15.50 -3.19 -0.41
CA ASN A 16 -15.19 -4.53 -0.90
C ASN A 16 -15.32 -4.54 -2.42
N ILE A 17 -14.24 -4.90 -3.12
CA ILE A 17 -14.25 -4.98 -4.59
C ILE A 17 -13.93 -6.39 -5.07
N GLU A 18 -14.62 -6.79 -6.14
CA GLU A 18 -14.19 -7.93 -6.94
C GLU A 18 -13.03 -7.52 -7.83
N LEU A 19 -11.86 -8.11 -7.59
CA LEU A 19 -10.71 -7.94 -8.47
C LEU A 19 -10.97 -8.56 -9.86
N PRO A 20 -10.29 -8.07 -10.92
CA PRO A 20 -10.44 -8.63 -12.27
C PRO A 20 -10.24 -10.14 -12.30
N LYS A 21 -10.98 -10.84 -13.18
CA LYS A 21 -10.84 -12.29 -13.33
C LYS A 21 -9.40 -12.67 -13.66
N GLY A 22 -8.82 -13.55 -12.83
CA GLY A 22 -7.44 -14.00 -13.00
C GLY A 22 -6.38 -13.06 -12.41
N TYR A 23 -6.80 -12.03 -11.65
CA TYR A 23 -5.87 -11.26 -10.83
C TYR A 23 -5.08 -12.20 -9.90
N ASN A 24 -3.78 -11.96 -9.80
CA ASN A 24 -2.87 -12.77 -9.00
C ASN A 24 -1.92 -11.83 -8.26
N ASP A 25 -2.15 -11.71 -6.96
CA ASP A 25 -1.40 -10.91 -5.99
C ASP A 25 0.05 -11.37 -5.81
N ARG A 26 0.37 -12.62 -6.16
CA ARG A 26 1.73 -13.17 -6.08
C ARG A 26 2.55 -12.91 -7.33
N ARG A 27 1.90 -12.48 -8.42
CA ARG A 27 2.60 -12.11 -9.65
C ARG A 27 2.90 -10.62 -9.62
N THR A 28 4.19 -10.31 -9.57
CA THR A 28 4.70 -8.99 -9.94
C THR A 28 4.07 -8.51 -11.23
N LEU A 29 3.89 -7.20 -11.35
CA LEU A 29 3.48 -6.49 -12.55
C LEU A 29 4.46 -6.80 -13.69
N LYS A 30 4.28 -7.95 -14.34
CA LYS A 30 5.10 -8.38 -15.48
C LYS A 30 4.38 -7.94 -16.74
N GLN A 31 4.55 -6.68 -17.13
CA GLN A 31 4.61 -6.39 -18.54
C GLN A 31 6.08 -6.52 -18.96
N ARG A 32 6.33 -7.17 -20.09
CA ARG A 32 7.58 -7.87 -20.44
C ARG A 32 8.90 -7.06 -20.33
N GLU A 33 8.86 -5.75 -20.09
CA GLU A 33 10.03 -4.88 -20.03
C GLU A 33 9.89 -3.68 -19.06
N SER A 34 8.84 -3.57 -18.24
CA SER A 34 8.65 -2.39 -17.38
C SER A 34 9.16 -2.62 -15.95
N ILE A 35 10.01 -1.70 -15.50
CA ILE A 35 10.32 -1.49 -14.09
C ILE A 35 9.06 -0.90 -13.45
N VAL A 36 8.66 -1.43 -12.29
CA VAL A 36 7.64 -0.78 -11.47
C VAL A 36 8.32 0.35 -10.73
N ASP A 37 7.92 1.59 -11.01
CA ASP A 37 8.34 2.73 -10.19
C ASP A 37 7.57 2.67 -8.86
N VAL A 38 8.33 2.63 -7.76
CA VAL A 38 7.77 2.59 -6.40
C VAL A 38 8.31 3.79 -5.66
N GLN A 39 7.46 4.79 -5.47
CA GLN A 39 7.83 5.98 -4.72
C GLN A 39 7.59 5.75 -3.25
N CYS A 40 8.63 5.94 -2.44
CA CYS A 40 8.55 5.81 -1.00
C CYS A 40 8.83 7.17 -0.34
N ALA A 41 7.96 7.56 0.59
CA ALA A 41 8.15 8.73 1.44
C ALA A 41 8.15 8.31 2.90
N ILE A 42 8.93 9.03 3.71
CA ILE A 42 8.98 8.85 5.16
C ILE A 42 8.59 10.16 5.83
N PHE A 43 7.64 10.09 6.75
CA PHE A 43 7.31 11.18 7.65
C PHE A 43 7.79 10.81 9.05
N ILE A 44 8.81 11.51 9.54
CA ILE A 44 9.36 11.27 10.88
C ILE A 44 8.43 11.91 11.92
N GLN A 45 7.86 11.09 12.79
CA GLN A 45 7.02 11.55 13.90
C GLN A 45 7.88 12.00 15.07
N SER A 46 8.86 11.19 15.43
CA SER A 46 9.76 11.48 16.54
C SER A 46 11.12 10.83 16.35
N LEU A 47 12.14 11.47 16.90
CA LEU A 47 13.46 10.90 17.11
C LEU A 47 13.59 10.66 18.61
N GLY A 48 13.83 9.40 18.98
CA GLY A 48 13.96 8.99 20.37
C GLY A 48 15.41 9.10 20.86
N GLY A 49 15.78 8.19 21.77
CA GLY A 49 17.09 8.20 22.40
C GLY A 49 18.20 7.87 21.40
N PHE A 50 19.33 8.56 21.53
CA PHE A 50 20.58 8.22 20.85
C PHE A 50 21.49 7.54 21.88
N SER A 51 21.91 6.32 21.60
CA SER A 51 22.87 5.60 22.42
C SER A 51 24.23 5.61 21.75
N GLU A 52 25.13 6.49 22.21
CA GLU A 52 26.51 6.56 21.71
C GLU A 52 27.27 5.25 21.95
N LYS A 53 26.94 4.51 23.01
CA LYS A 53 27.57 3.23 23.36
C LYS A 53 27.25 2.12 22.36
N THR A 54 26.03 2.09 21.83
CA THR A 54 25.56 1.06 20.88
C THR A 54 25.49 1.57 19.44
N MET A 55 25.71 2.88 19.23
CA MET A 55 25.52 3.56 17.94
C MET A 55 24.11 3.35 17.35
N THR A 56 23.10 3.28 18.21
CA THR A 56 21.69 3.10 17.82
C THR A 56 20.89 4.34 18.15
N PHE A 57 19.81 4.54 17.39
CA PHE A 57 18.80 5.56 17.68
C PHE A 57 17.41 4.99 17.48
N ASP A 58 16.45 5.48 18.27
CA ASP A 58 15.05 5.16 18.10
C ASP A 58 14.40 6.19 17.17
N MET A 59 13.52 5.74 16.28
CA MET A 59 12.78 6.63 15.38
C MET A 59 11.39 6.07 15.14
N GLN A 60 10.39 6.93 15.35
CA GLN A 60 9.01 6.65 14.97
C GLN A 60 8.70 7.41 13.68
N PHE A 61 8.17 6.73 12.67
CA PHE A 61 7.89 7.34 11.39
C PHE A 61 6.72 6.64 10.68
N PHE A 62 6.03 7.37 9.82
CA PHE A 62 5.15 6.77 8.83
C PHE A 62 5.89 6.55 7.53
N ARG A 63 5.72 5.37 6.93
CA ARG A 63 6.15 5.10 5.56
C ARG A 63 4.95 5.09 4.64
N VAL A 64 5.00 5.89 3.59
CA VAL A 64 4.02 5.84 2.49
C VAL A 64 4.73 5.28 1.27
N CYS A 65 4.13 4.28 0.65
CA CYS A 65 4.59 3.71 -0.61
C CYS A 65 3.46 3.83 -1.64
N GLU A 66 3.80 4.30 -2.83
CA GLU A 66 2.87 4.34 -3.97
C GLU A 66 3.50 3.70 -5.21
N TRP A 67 2.65 3.04 -6.00
CA TRP A 67 3.00 2.45 -7.30
C TRP A 67 1.76 2.38 -8.18
N GLU A 68 1.97 2.17 -9.48
CA GLU A 68 0.89 1.99 -10.46
C GLU A 68 0.68 0.50 -10.77
N ASP A 69 -0.56 0.02 -10.71
CA ASP A 69 -0.97 -1.32 -11.16
C ASP A 69 -2.11 -1.18 -12.19
N ASP A 70 -1.74 -1.16 -13.49
CA ASP A 70 -2.68 -1.04 -14.62
C ASP A 70 -3.81 -2.09 -14.59
N ARG A 71 -3.59 -3.24 -13.94
CA ARG A 71 -4.62 -4.28 -13.82
C ARG A 71 -5.77 -3.82 -12.92
N LEU A 72 -5.53 -2.84 -12.05
CA LEU A 72 -6.49 -2.26 -11.14
C LEU A 72 -7.11 -0.95 -11.67
N ALA A 73 -6.69 -0.48 -12.84
CA ALA A 73 -7.26 0.70 -13.47
C ALA A 73 -8.74 0.50 -13.84
N ASN A 74 -9.53 1.58 -13.76
CA ASN A 74 -10.96 1.62 -14.07
C ASN A 74 -11.85 0.70 -13.22
N LEU A 75 -11.38 0.29 -12.03
CA LEU A 75 -12.22 -0.43 -11.06
C LEU A 75 -13.17 0.50 -10.29
N THR A 76 -12.85 1.79 -10.24
CA THR A 76 -13.61 2.84 -9.58
C THR A 76 -13.53 4.13 -10.40
N ASP A 77 -14.56 4.96 -10.32
CA ASP A 77 -14.59 6.29 -10.94
C ASP A 77 -14.00 7.37 -10.01
N GLU A 78 -13.82 7.06 -8.72
CA GLU A 78 -13.28 7.95 -7.70
C GLU A 78 -12.20 7.26 -6.84
N LEU A 79 -11.46 8.03 -6.03
CA LEU A 79 -10.56 7.47 -5.03
C LEU A 79 -11.34 6.56 -4.07
N MET A 80 -10.83 5.35 -3.82
CA MET A 80 -11.47 4.39 -2.92
C MET A 80 -10.50 3.83 -1.89
N PHE A 81 -11.04 3.46 -0.74
CA PHE A 81 -10.34 2.73 0.31
C PHE A 81 -10.65 1.24 0.17
N LEU A 82 -9.61 0.42 -0.02
CA LEU A 82 -9.73 -1.02 -0.08
C LEU A 82 -9.77 -1.60 1.33
N SER A 83 -10.73 -2.50 1.54
CA SER A 83 -10.78 -3.37 2.73
C SER A 83 -9.50 -4.21 2.84
N GLU A 84 -9.08 -4.51 4.08
CA GLU A 84 -7.92 -5.36 4.37
C GLU A 84 -8.02 -6.77 3.76
N ASP A 85 -9.24 -7.24 3.51
CA ASP A 85 -9.49 -8.56 2.89
C ASP A 85 -9.11 -8.60 1.40
N VAL A 86 -9.00 -7.44 0.74
CA VAL A 86 -8.67 -7.35 -0.69
C VAL A 86 -7.16 -7.53 -0.88
N LYS A 87 -6.78 -8.70 -1.40
CA LYS A 87 -5.37 -9.05 -1.66
C LYS A 87 -4.92 -8.54 -3.03
N ILE A 88 -4.15 -7.45 -3.01
CA ILE A 88 -3.43 -6.93 -4.18
C ILE A 88 -1.93 -7.24 -4.08
N TRP A 89 -1.25 -7.26 -5.22
CA TRP A 89 0.21 -7.30 -5.22
C TRP A 89 0.78 -6.05 -4.56
N LYS A 90 1.75 -6.22 -3.66
CA LYS A 90 2.48 -5.13 -3.01
C LYS A 90 3.99 -5.32 -3.24
N PRO A 91 4.75 -4.27 -3.56
CA PRO A 91 6.19 -4.37 -3.68
C PRO A 91 6.83 -4.69 -2.31
N PRO A 92 7.82 -5.59 -2.26
CA PRO A 92 8.56 -5.84 -1.02
C PRO A 92 9.45 -4.63 -0.71
N VAL A 93 9.11 -3.87 0.33
CA VAL A 93 9.91 -2.72 0.81
C VAL A 93 10.45 -3.04 2.21
N HIS A 94 11.76 -3.25 2.29
CA HIS A 94 12.45 -3.60 3.53
C HIS A 94 13.37 -2.46 3.98
N MET A 95 13.40 -2.21 5.28
CA MET A 95 14.40 -1.33 5.88
C MET A 95 15.64 -2.12 6.26
N VAL A 96 16.82 -1.61 5.90
CA VAL A 96 18.11 -2.33 6.03
C VAL A 96 18.88 -1.89 7.29
N SER A 97 18.22 -1.22 8.25
CA SER A 97 18.82 -0.72 9.49
C SER A 97 18.27 -1.48 10.72
N LEU A 98 19.17 -1.90 11.62
CA LEU A 98 18.99 -2.94 12.64
C LEU A 98 18.56 -2.41 14.02
N ALA A 99 17.53 -3.03 14.61
CA ALA A 99 17.63 -3.81 15.86
C ALA A 99 16.30 -4.52 16.14
N GLU A 100 15.18 -3.85 15.91
CA GLU A 100 13.81 -4.35 16.00
C GLU A 100 12.94 -3.29 15.30
N ALA A 101 11.97 -3.72 14.51
CA ALA A 101 11.01 -2.83 13.88
C ALA A 101 9.63 -3.44 14.01
N ASP A 102 8.79 -2.84 14.85
CA ASP A 102 7.37 -3.14 14.89
C ASP A 102 6.71 -2.42 13.72
N VAL A 103 6.38 -3.16 12.67
CA VAL A 103 5.67 -2.61 11.52
C VAL A 103 4.19 -2.89 11.70
N VAL A 104 3.39 -1.83 11.86
CA VAL A 104 1.94 -1.92 11.93
C VAL A 104 1.35 -1.28 10.67
N GLN A 105 0.63 -2.07 9.88
CA GLN A 105 -0.18 -1.48 8.81
C GLN A 105 -1.41 -0.84 9.48
N LEU A 106 -1.47 0.49 9.49
CA LEU A 106 -2.49 1.22 10.23
C LEU A 106 -3.58 1.88 9.38
N HIS A 107 -3.41 1.91 8.06
CA HIS A 107 -4.30 2.69 7.20
C HIS A 107 -4.77 1.88 5.98
N PRO A 108 -6.02 2.10 5.53
CA PRO A 108 -6.59 1.42 4.40
C PRO A 108 -5.75 1.69 3.14
N THR A 109 -5.62 0.67 2.30
CA THR A 109 -4.96 0.82 1.01
C THR A 109 -5.85 1.68 0.11
N MET A 110 -5.32 2.76 -0.44
CA MET A 110 -6.08 3.60 -1.36
C MET A 110 -5.83 3.17 -2.79
N LEU A 111 -6.90 3.14 -3.60
CA LEU A 111 -6.86 2.89 -5.04
C LEU A 111 -7.50 4.05 -5.77
N THR A 112 -6.79 4.57 -6.77
CA THR A 112 -7.32 5.62 -7.66
C THR A 112 -7.93 5.01 -8.93
N PRO A 113 -8.76 5.77 -9.68
CA PRO A 113 -9.30 5.32 -10.97
C PRO A 113 -8.24 4.93 -12.00
N THR A 114 -7.04 5.52 -11.92
CA THR A 114 -5.94 5.23 -12.85
C THR A 114 -5.18 3.96 -12.50
N GLY A 115 -5.46 3.32 -11.38
CA GLY A 115 -4.70 2.15 -10.91
C GLY A 115 -3.50 2.50 -10.03
N GLN A 116 -3.34 3.78 -9.64
CA GLN A 116 -2.37 4.14 -8.61
C GLN A 116 -2.83 3.58 -7.26
N VAL A 117 -1.94 2.86 -6.60
CA VAL A 117 -2.12 2.28 -5.28
C VAL A 117 -1.25 3.01 -4.28
N ILE A 118 -1.83 3.38 -3.14
CA ILE A 118 -1.13 4.08 -2.06
C ILE A 118 -1.31 3.29 -0.76
N VAL A 119 -0.20 2.92 -0.13
CA VAL A 119 -0.18 2.18 1.14
C VAL A 119 0.62 2.97 2.17
N ARG A 120 0.04 3.13 3.37
CA ARG A 120 0.69 3.74 4.51
C ARG A 120 0.93 2.71 5.62
N HIS A 121 2.14 2.70 6.14
CA HIS A 121 2.61 1.89 7.27
C HIS A 121 3.05 2.83 8.42
N GLU A 122 2.87 2.41 9.67
CA GLU A 122 3.53 2.97 10.86
C GLU A 122 4.57 1.97 11.38
#